data_AF-A0A0R1VAY8-F1
#
_entry.id   AF-A0A0R1VAY8-F1
#
_cell.length_a   1.000
_cell.length_b   1.000
_cell.length_c   1.000
_cell.angle_alpha   90.00
_cell.angle_beta   90.00
_cell.angle_gamma   90.00
#
_symmetry.space_group_name_H-M   'P 1'
#
loop_
_entity.id
_entity.type
_entity.pdbx_description
1 polymer ?
#
loop_
_entity_poly.entity_id
_entity_poly.type
_entity_poly.pdbx_seq_one_letter_code
_entity_poly.pdbx_strand_id
1 'polypeptide(L)'
;MVGWTNQQAAQHLAVTIDEIPVMWRDLWLKMAATIASQSGPLTALTQDLISPSPASQSAMKTIQTFQSGISIAEVSQRRHLKISTVREHILEIAILRPELISVSALIPTSNLAKLKATYQGSAFNWQFQEDSDEASAFFEFRLYQIMRCHRENGDYTSTT
;
A
#
# COMPACT_ATOMS: atom_id res chain seq x y z
N MET A 1 0.25 -12.40 31.81
CA MET A 1 1.65 -12.00 31.52
C MET A 1 1.84 -10.48 31.37
N VAL A 2 0.89 -9.64 31.78
CA VAL A 2 1.12 -8.18 31.75
C VAL A 2 2.01 -7.81 32.94
N GLY A 3 3.14 -7.14 32.68
CA GLY A 3 4.08 -6.71 33.71
C GLY A 3 5.18 -7.71 34.08
N TRP A 4 5.29 -8.85 33.39
CA TRP A 4 6.41 -9.79 33.56
C TRP A 4 7.44 -9.65 32.45
N THR A 5 8.71 -9.81 32.81
CA THR A 5 9.78 -10.10 31.83
C THR A 5 9.61 -11.52 31.29
N ASN A 6 10.27 -11.84 30.16
CA ASN A 6 10.23 -13.20 29.61
C ASN A 6 10.75 -14.24 30.60
N GLN A 7 11.76 -13.91 31.42
CA GLN A 7 12.28 -14.81 32.46
C GLN A 7 11.24 -15.07 33.57
N GLN A 8 10.57 -14.02 34.05
CA GLN A 8 9.51 -14.15 35.05
C GLN A 8 8.33 -14.95 34.49
N ALA A 9 7.93 -14.70 33.24
CA ALA A 9 6.86 -15.44 32.59
C ALA A 9 7.21 -16.93 32.44
N ALA A 10 8.43 -17.26 32.01
CA ALA A 10 8.92 -18.64 31.90
C ALA A 10 8.86 -19.37 33.25
N GLN A 11 9.36 -18.73 34.31
CA GLN A 11 9.33 -19.29 35.67
C GLN A 11 7.90 -19.49 36.19
N HIS A 12 7.03 -18.49 36.04
CA HIS A 12 5.66 -18.56 36.53
C HIS A 12 4.77 -19.53 35.76
N LEU A 13 5.02 -19.72 34.46
CA LEU A 13 4.26 -20.61 33.60
C LEU A 13 4.88 -22.02 33.50
N ALA A 14 6.02 -22.25 34.15
CA ALA A 14 6.79 -23.50 34.10
C ALA A 14 7.11 -23.95 32.66
N VAL A 15 7.46 -22.99 31.79
CA VAL A 15 7.89 -23.21 30.40
C VAL A 15 9.33 -22.73 30.21
N THR A 16 9.94 -23.11 29.09
CA THR A 16 11.25 -22.58 28.72
C THR A 16 11.16 -21.13 28.26
N ILE A 17 12.27 -20.41 28.35
CA ILE A 17 12.33 -19.00 27.94
C ILE A 17 12.06 -18.82 26.43
N ASP A 18 12.42 -19.81 25.61
CA ASP A 18 12.26 -19.78 24.15
C ASP A 18 10.80 -20.00 23.72
N GLU A 19 9.96 -20.58 24.57
CA GLU A 19 8.53 -20.75 24.31
C GLU A 19 7.75 -19.44 24.51
N ILE A 20 8.25 -18.53 25.36
CA ILE A 20 7.56 -17.28 25.71
C ILE A 20 7.27 -16.38 24.49
N PRO A 21 8.19 -16.13 23.54
CA PRO A 21 7.89 -15.37 22.32
C PRO A 21 6.79 -16.01 21.46
N VAL A 22 6.77 -17.35 21.38
CA VAL A 22 5.75 -18.09 20.62
C VAL A 22 4.38 -17.93 21.28
N MET A 23 4.31 -18.08 22.60
CA MET A 23 3.09 -17.89 23.37
C MET A 23 2.57 -16.45 23.29
N TRP A 24 3.45 -15.45 23.33
CA TRP A 24 3.06 -14.06 23.11
C TRP A 24 2.46 -13.85 21.72
N ARG A 25 3.10 -14.40 20.69
CA ARG A 25 2.60 -14.31 19.32
C ARG A 25 1.24 -15.00 19.18
N ASP A 26 1.07 -16.19 19.74
CA ASP A 26 -0.20 -16.91 19.74
C ASP A 26 -1.31 -16.13 20.47
N LEU A 27 -1.00 -15.53 21.63
CA LEU A 27 -1.93 -14.68 22.37
C LEU A 27 -2.38 -13.47 21.53
N TRP A 28 -1.44 -12.76 20.88
CA TRP A 28 -1.76 -11.63 20.02
C TRP A 28 -2.60 -12.05 18.81
N LEU A 29 -2.28 -13.18 18.18
CA LEU A 29 -3.07 -13.74 17.08
C LEU A 29 -4.48 -14.11 17.55
N LYS A 30 -4.61 -14.75 18.72
CA LYS A 30 -5.91 -15.11 19.30
C LYS A 30 -6.73 -13.86 19.65
N MET A 31 -6.11 -12.83 20.21
CA MET A 31 -6.75 -11.56 20.49
C MET A 31 -7.24 -10.89 19.20
N ALA A 32 -6.38 -10.78 18.19
CA ALA A 32 -6.74 -10.20 16.90
C ALA A 32 -7.91 -10.96 16.24
N ALA A 33 -7.84 -12.30 16.22
CA ALA A 33 -8.91 -13.15 15.69
C ALA A 33 -10.22 -12.99 16.49
N THR A 34 -10.13 -12.87 17.82
CA THR A 34 -11.29 -12.68 18.69
C THR A 34 -11.95 -11.33 18.41
N ILE A 35 -11.17 -10.24 18.33
CA ILE A 35 -11.66 -8.91 17.97
C ILE A 35 -12.31 -8.93 16.58
N ALA A 36 -11.65 -9.55 15.60
CA ALA A 36 -12.17 -9.69 14.23
C ALA A 36 -13.53 -10.42 14.16
N SER A 37 -13.77 -11.36 15.07
CA SER A 37 -15.00 -12.18 15.12
C SER A 37 -16.17 -11.54 15.87
N GLN A 38 -15.95 -10.41 16.56
CA GLN A 38 -16.97 -9.74 17.36
C GLN A 38 -17.40 -8.42 16.71
N SER A 39 -18.62 -7.97 17.03
CA SER A 39 -19.09 -6.63 16.69
C SER A 39 -18.88 -5.68 17.86
N GLY A 40 -18.33 -4.49 17.63
CA GLY A 40 -18.19 -3.47 18.66
C GLY A 40 -17.17 -2.37 18.32
N PRO A 41 -17.00 -1.39 19.22
CA PRO A 41 -16.09 -0.25 19.00
C PRO A 41 -14.64 -0.68 18.75
N LEU A 42 -14.15 -1.71 19.45
CA LEU A 42 -12.79 -2.21 19.26
C LEU A 42 -12.60 -2.80 17.85
N THR A 43 -13.56 -3.60 17.38
CA THR A 43 -13.53 -4.15 16.02
C THR A 43 -13.49 -3.01 14.99
N ALA A 44 -14.32 -1.99 15.15
CA ALA A 44 -14.34 -0.83 14.27
C ALA A 44 -13.00 -0.09 14.24
N LEU A 45 -12.31 0.05 15.38
CA LEU A 45 -10.99 0.70 15.46
C LEU A 45 -9.88 -0.15 14.85
N THR A 46 -10.02 -1.48 14.87
CA THR A 46 -8.99 -2.41 14.35
C THR A 46 -9.27 -2.90 12.94
N GLN A 47 -10.41 -2.55 12.34
CA GLN A 47 -10.89 -3.11 11.08
C GLN A 47 -9.87 -2.94 9.94
N ASP A 48 -9.23 -1.78 9.86
CA ASP A 48 -8.21 -1.48 8.85
C ASP A 48 -6.90 -2.25 9.09
N LEU A 49 -6.57 -2.55 10.35
CA LEU A 49 -5.38 -3.34 10.72
C LEU A 49 -5.57 -4.84 10.45
N ILE A 50 -6.83 -5.31 10.53
CA ILE A 50 -7.21 -6.70 10.31
C ILE A 50 -7.58 -6.95 8.84
N SER A 51 -7.68 -5.88 8.03
CA SER A 51 -8.04 -5.97 6.62
C SER A 51 -7.09 -6.92 5.88
N PRO A 52 -7.60 -7.94 5.17
CA PRO A 52 -6.76 -8.88 4.43
C PRO A 52 -6.14 -8.25 3.18
N SER A 53 -6.62 -7.07 2.77
CA SER A 53 -6.01 -6.29 1.71
C SER A 53 -4.80 -5.53 2.25
N PRO A 54 -3.62 -5.63 1.61
CA PRO A 54 -2.48 -4.83 2.00
C PRO A 54 -2.74 -3.32 1.80
N ALA A 55 -3.65 -2.96 0.89
CA ALA A 55 -4.06 -1.58 0.62
C ALA A 55 -5.30 -1.17 1.43
N SER A 56 -5.37 0.11 1.77
CA SER A 56 -6.47 0.73 2.51
C SER A 56 -7.81 0.58 1.79
N GLN A 57 -8.90 0.50 2.57
CA GLN A 57 -10.27 0.43 2.03
C GLN A 57 -10.61 1.64 1.16
N SER A 58 -10.11 2.83 1.54
CA SER A 58 -10.33 4.07 0.79
C SER A 58 -9.67 4.03 -0.59
N ALA A 59 -8.42 3.52 -0.66
CA ALA A 59 -7.69 3.37 -1.90
C ALA A 59 -8.30 2.30 -2.82
N MET A 60 -8.71 1.16 -2.26
CA MET A 60 -9.44 0.13 -3.00
C MET A 60 -10.73 0.69 -3.63
N LYS A 61 -11.53 1.45 -2.87
CA LYS A 61 -12.73 2.10 -3.42
C LYS A 61 -12.37 3.12 -4.50
N THR A 62 -11.23 3.81 -4.38
CA THR A 62 -10.77 4.78 -5.38
C THR A 62 -10.46 4.09 -6.69
N ILE A 63 -9.74 2.97 -6.64
CA ILE A 63 -9.41 2.20 -7.84
C ILE A 63 -10.62 1.55 -8.47
N GLN A 64 -11.54 1.00 -7.67
CA GLN A 64 -12.81 0.48 -8.20
C GLN A 64 -13.59 1.57 -8.95
N THR A 65 -13.59 2.81 -8.43
CA THR A 65 -14.24 3.94 -9.11
C THR A 65 -13.49 4.31 -10.40
N PHE A 66 -12.16 4.39 -10.35
CA PHE A 66 -11.31 4.72 -11.51
C PHE A 66 -11.43 3.69 -12.65
N GLN A 67 -11.50 2.41 -12.31
CA GLN A 67 -11.65 1.29 -13.27
C GLN A 67 -12.98 1.33 -14.05
N SER A 68 -13.94 2.17 -13.66
CA SER A 68 -15.14 2.45 -14.47
C SER A 68 -14.86 3.31 -15.72
N GLY A 69 -13.60 3.68 -15.97
CA GLY A 69 -13.18 4.42 -17.17
C GLY A 69 -13.26 5.93 -17.03
N ILE A 70 -13.35 6.46 -15.80
CA ILE A 70 -13.42 7.90 -15.53
C ILE A 70 -12.06 8.46 -15.11
N SER A 71 -11.86 9.76 -15.32
CA SER A 71 -10.61 10.46 -15.00
C SER A 71 -10.39 10.66 -13.49
N ILE A 72 -9.14 10.92 -13.09
CA ILE A 72 -8.79 11.28 -11.70
C ILE A 72 -9.62 12.47 -11.18
N ALA A 73 -9.87 13.47 -12.03
CA ALA A 73 -10.68 14.63 -11.68
C ALA A 73 -12.14 14.24 -11.38
N GLU A 74 -12.72 13.36 -12.20
CA GLU A 74 -14.07 12.84 -11.97
C GLU A 74 -14.16 11.94 -10.74
N VAL A 75 -13.13 11.11 -10.46
CA VAL A 75 -13.05 10.34 -9.21
C VAL A 75 -13.02 11.28 -8.01
N SER A 76 -12.21 12.34 -8.07
CA SER A 76 -12.11 13.36 -7.02
C SER A 76 -13.48 13.99 -6.73
N GLN A 77 -14.23 14.38 -7.76
CA GLN A 77 -15.57 14.94 -7.62
C GLN A 77 -16.56 13.92 -7.03
N ARG A 78 -16.65 12.71 -7.59
CA ARG A 78 -17.60 11.67 -7.14
C ARG A 78 -17.35 11.18 -5.72
N ARG A 79 -16.08 11.14 -5.31
CA ARG A 79 -15.65 10.67 -3.99
C ARG A 79 -15.52 11.81 -2.98
N HIS A 80 -15.69 13.06 -3.40
CA HIS A 80 -15.44 14.25 -2.58
C HIS A 80 -14.04 14.26 -1.94
N LEU A 81 -13.03 13.86 -2.72
CA LEU A 81 -11.63 13.81 -2.31
C LEU A 81 -10.82 14.88 -3.04
N LYS A 82 -9.74 15.37 -2.42
CA LYS A 82 -8.74 16.18 -3.15
C LYS A 82 -8.06 15.34 -4.23
N ILE A 83 -7.69 15.96 -5.35
CA ILE A 83 -6.94 15.29 -6.42
C ILE A 83 -5.64 14.65 -5.89
N SER A 84 -4.94 15.33 -4.97
CA SER A 84 -3.74 14.79 -4.31
C SER A 84 -4.02 13.47 -3.59
N THR A 85 -5.12 13.38 -2.84
CA THR A 85 -5.53 12.16 -2.14
C THR A 85 -5.90 11.03 -3.12
N VAL A 86 -6.54 11.35 -4.25
CA VAL A 86 -6.80 10.33 -5.29
C VAL A 86 -5.49 9.80 -5.87
N ARG A 87 -4.52 10.68 -6.14
CA ARG A 87 -3.18 10.30 -6.61
C ARG A 87 -2.44 9.43 -5.60
N GLU A 88 -2.48 9.78 -4.31
CA GLU A 88 -1.89 8.99 -3.22
C GLU A 88 -2.48 7.58 -3.17
N HIS A 89 -3.82 7.45 -3.22
CA HIS A 89 -4.47 6.15 -3.29
C HIS A 89 -4.06 5.33 -4.51
N ILE A 90 -3.90 5.96 -5.68
CA ILE A 90 -3.44 5.28 -6.89
C ILE A 90 -1.99 4.79 -6.71
N LEU A 91 -1.11 5.61 -6.13
CA LEU A 91 0.28 5.21 -5.86
C LEU A 91 0.36 4.08 -4.82
N GLU A 92 -0.45 4.14 -3.76
CA GLU A 92 -0.57 3.06 -2.77
C GLU A 92 -0.93 1.74 -3.45
N ILE A 93 -1.94 1.75 -4.33
CA ILE A 93 -2.37 0.55 -5.05
C ILE A 93 -1.30 0.11 -6.04
N ALA A 94 -0.62 1.04 -6.72
CA ALA A 94 0.47 0.70 -7.63
C ALA A 94 1.61 -0.04 -6.93
N ILE A 95 1.87 0.25 -5.64
CA ILE A 95 2.89 -0.42 -4.82
C ILE A 95 2.39 -1.80 -4.35
N LEU A 96 1.16 -1.87 -3.86
CA LEU A 96 0.69 -3.03 -3.10
C LEU A 96 -0.06 -4.05 -3.94
N ARG A 97 -0.67 -3.62 -5.05
CA ARG A 97 -1.52 -4.41 -5.96
C ARG A 97 -1.33 -3.93 -7.42
N PRO A 98 -0.09 -4.03 -7.95
CA PRO A 98 0.27 -3.49 -9.27
C PRO A 98 -0.58 -4.02 -10.43
N GLU A 99 -1.17 -5.22 -10.28
CA GLU A 99 -2.05 -5.84 -11.27
C GLU A 99 -3.38 -5.10 -11.48
N LEU A 100 -3.78 -4.23 -10.53
CA LEU A 100 -5.00 -3.43 -10.63
C LEU A 100 -4.79 -2.09 -11.35
N ILE A 101 -3.53 -1.75 -11.68
CA ILE A 101 -3.14 -0.46 -12.26
C ILE A 101 -2.62 -0.65 -13.68
N SER A 102 -3.17 0.14 -14.60
CA SER A 102 -2.61 0.31 -15.94
C SER A 102 -1.91 1.67 -16.04
N VAL A 103 -0.58 1.65 -16.07
CA VAL A 103 0.23 2.89 -16.13
C VAL A 103 -0.01 3.67 -17.41
N SER A 104 -0.24 2.99 -18.54
CA SER A 104 -0.54 3.63 -19.83
C SER A 104 -1.86 4.38 -19.84
N ALA A 105 -2.79 4.06 -18.92
CA ALA A 105 -4.03 4.82 -18.75
C ALA A 105 -3.87 6.08 -17.88
N LEU A 106 -2.75 6.20 -17.14
CA LEU A 106 -2.52 7.25 -16.15
C LEU A 106 -1.43 8.24 -16.56
N ILE A 107 -0.50 7.82 -17.43
CA ILE A 107 0.60 8.67 -17.92
C ILE A 107 0.40 8.90 -19.42
N PRO A 108 0.27 10.16 -19.87
CA PRO A 108 0.24 10.47 -21.30
C PRO A 108 1.45 9.91 -22.03
N THR A 109 1.26 9.40 -23.25
CA THR A 109 2.33 8.76 -24.05
C THR A 109 3.56 9.66 -24.22
N SER A 110 3.36 10.97 -24.38
CA SER A 110 4.43 11.96 -24.47
C SER A 110 5.29 12.01 -23.21
N ASN A 111 4.66 11.97 -22.03
CA ASN A 111 5.34 12.06 -20.75
C ASN A 111 6.02 10.73 -20.42
N LEU A 112 5.39 9.60 -20.76
CA LEU A 112 6.00 8.28 -20.62
C LEU A 112 7.30 8.16 -21.45
N ALA A 113 7.31 8.70 -22.67
CA ALA A 113 8.51 8.72 -23.51
C ALA A 113 9.64 9.56 -22.88
N LYS A 114 9.31 10.73 -22.31
CA LYS A 114 10.27 11.57 -21.57
C LYS A 114 10.83 10.82 -20.36
N LEU A 115 9.97 10.24 -19.53
CA LEU A 115 10.37 9.47 -18.35
C LEU A 115 11.29 8.30 -18.72
N LYS A 116 11.01 7.58 -19.82
CA LYS A 116 11.86 6.51 -20.35
C LYS A 116 13.25 7.02 -20.78
N ALA A 117 13.34 8.21 -21.35
CA ALA A 117 14.61 8.79 -21.80
C ALA A 117 15.45 9.33 -20.63
N THR A 118 14.80 10.01 -19.68
CA THR A 118 15.45 10.66 -18.53
C THR A 118 15.94 9.65 -17.50
N TYR A 119 15.11 8.65 -17.16
CA TYR A 119 15.38 7.75 -16.04
C TYR A 119 15.86 6.38 -16.53
N GLN A 120 17.15 6.12 -16.30
CA GLN A 120 17.85 4.89 -16.69
C GLN A 120 18.49 4.20 -15.48
N GLY A 121 18.84 2.92 -15.63
CA GLY A 121 19.36 2.10 -14.53
C GLY A 121 18.27 1.64 -13.56
N SER A 122 18.70 1.32 -12.33
CA SER A 122 17.85 0.77 -11.25
C SER A 122 16.87 1.81 -10.72
N ALA A 123 15.57 1.51 -10.82
CA ALA A 123 14.51 2.45 -10.46
C ALA A 123 14.47 2.78 -8.97
N PHE A 124 14.95 1.88 -8.11
CA PHE A 124 15.07 2.10 -6.67
C PHE A 124 15.88 3.36 -6.31
N ASN A 125 16.86 3.74 -7.16
CA ASN A 125 17.76 4.87 -6.89
C ASN A 125 17.35 6.17 -7.58
N TRP A 126 16.25 6.16 -8.34
CA TRP A 126 15.81 7.38 -9.04
C TRP A 126 15.29 8.42 -8.07
N GLN A 127 15.60 9.68 -8.38
CA GLN A 127 15.11 10.86 -7.69
C GLN A 127 14.41 11.75 -8.71
N PHE A 128 13.38 12.48 -8.29
CA PHE A 128 12.67 13.40 -9.17
C PHE A 128 13.59 14.58 -9.55
N GLN A 129 13.72 14.86 -10.86
CA GLN A 129 14.66 15.85 -11.41
C GLN A 129 13.99 17.02 -12.16
N GLU A 130 12.66 17.10 -12.18
CA GLU A 130 11.96 18.16 -12.91
C GLU A 130 11.89 19.45 -12.08
N ASP A 131 12.29 20.58 -12.70
CA ASP A 131 12.15 21.94 -12.14
C ASP A 131 10.69 22.44 -12.12
N SER A 132 9.71 21.59 -12.44
CA SER A 132 8.29 21.95 -12.38
C SER A 132 7.70 21.61 -11.02
N ASP A 133 7.07 22.57 -10.38
CA ASP A 133 6.22 22.35 -9.18
C ASP A 133 4.86 21.70 -9.52
N GLU A 134 4.71 21.11 -10.72
CA GLU A 134 3.48 20.47 -11.13
C GLU A 134 3.28 19.13 -10.39
N ALA A 135 2.27 19.08 -9.52
CA ALA A 135 1.90 17.86 -8.80
C ALA A 135 1.54 16.67 -9.72
N SER A 136 1.17 16.92 -10.98
CA SER A 136 1.01 15.88 -12.02
C SER A 136 2.33 15.23 -12.39
N ALA A 137 3.37 16.04 -12.61
CA ALA A 137 4.68 15.57 -13.03
C ALA A 137 5.31 14.64 -11.97
N PHE A 138 5.25 15.04 -10.69
CA PHE A 138 5.71 14.20 -9.59
C PHE A 138 4.92 12.88 -9.49
N PHE A 139 3.59 12.93 -9.66
CA PHE A 139 2.75 11.74 -9.65
C PHE A 139 3.12 10.76 -10.76
N GLU A 140 3.28 11.26 -11.99
CA GLU A 140 3.65 10.45 -13.15
C GLU A 140 5.05 9.83 -12.97
N PHE A 141 6.01 10.61 -12.48
CA PHE A 141 7.33 10.10 -12.11
C PHE A 141 7.24 8.96 -11.10
N ARG A 142 6.54 9.16 -9.97
CA ARG A 142 6.41 8.15 -8.91
C ARG A 142 5.73 6.89 -9.41
N LEU A 143 4.67 7.04 -10.21
CA LEU A 143 3.96 5.91 -10.80
C LEU A 143 4.87 5.11 -11.74
N TYR A 144 5.64 5.79 -12.58
CA TYR A 144 6.61 5.15 -13.48
C TYR A 144 7.73 4.46 -12.70
N GLN A 145 8.25 5.08 -11.65
CA GLN A 145 9.28 4.49 -10.78
C GLN A 145 8.80 3.19 -10.12
N ILE A 146 7.60 3.20 -9.52
CA ILE A 146 7.00 2.01 -8.90
C ILE A 146 6.86 0.87 -9.91
N MET A 147 6.32 1.16 -11.10
CA MET A 147 6.19 0.17 -12.18
C MET A 147 7.54 -0.44 -12.56
N ARG A 148 8.58 0.39 -12.64
CA ARG A 148 9.93 -0.06 -12.98
C ARG A 148 10.55 -0.92 -11.87
N CYS A 149 10.37 -0.57 -10.60
CA CYS A 149 10.78 -1.41 -9.47
C CYS A 149 10.10 -2.79 -9.52
N HIS A 150 8.79 -2.85 -9.76
CA HIS A 150 8.07 -4.12 -9.90
C HIS A 150 8.58 -4.95 -11.09
N ARG A 151 8.86 -4.32 -12.23
CA ARG A 151 9.46 -5.03 -13.39
C ARG A 151 10.86 -5.58 -13.06
N GLU A 152 11.68 -4.81 -12.35
CA GLU A 152 13.03 -5.23 -11.93
C GLU A 152 13.00 -6.37 -10.91
N ASN A 153 11.98 -6.43 -10.04
CA ASN A 153 11.75 -7.51 -9.08
C ASN A 153 11.05 -8.75 -9.68
N GLY A 154 10.49 -8.65 -10.90
CA GLY A 154 9.73 -9.72 -11.55
C GLY A 154 8.24 -9.78 -11.23
N ASP A 155 7.69 -8.76 -10.55
CA ASP A 155 6.28 -8.70 -10.13
C ASP A 155 5.31 -8.33 -11.27
N TYR A 156 5.84 -7.80 -12.40
CA TYR A 156 5.05 -7.26 -13.50
C TYR A 156 5.27 -8.08 -14.79
N THR A 157 4.24 -8.75 -15.31
CA THR A 157 4.34 -9.61 -16.51
C THR A 157 3.88 -8.92 -17.81
N SER A 158 3.22 -7.77 -17.73
CA SER A 158 2.64 -7.12 -18.91
C SER A 158 3.65 -6.22 -19.63
N THR A 159 4.03 -6.65 -20.84
CA THR A 159 4.80 -5.90 -21.82
C THR A 159 3.93 -4.80 -22.44
N THR A 160 4.28 -3.53 -22.22
CA THR A 160 4.15 -2.37 -23.15
C THR A 160 4.71 -1.10 -22.48
#